data_AF-A0A257LXW7-F1
#
_entry.id   AF-A0A257LXW7-F1
#
_cell.length_a   1.000
_cell.length_b   1.000
_cell.length_c   1.000
_cell.angle_alpha   90.00
_cell.angle_beta   90.00
_cell.angle_gamma   90.00
#
_symmetry.space_group_name_H-M   'P 1'
#
loop_
_entity.id
_entity.type
_entity.pdbx_description
1 polymer ?
#
loop_
_entity_poly.entity_id
_entity_poly.type
_entity_poly.pdbx_seq_one_letter_code
_entity_poly.pdbx_strand_id
1 'polypeptide(L)'
;KEFLPHEAACMRFLNADEIARGLSPLDPTASAVQAGRLLLAEFKKLVARRQSFALESTISGHTYIRLIREAKEQGYQIELHYLWISSPLESIARVKQRVSKGGHHVPAVDIRRRFGRSLNNLVDHYLPLADRWVIWDNQISPPKPLANHQSHTILQAAQVLK
;
A
#
# COMPACT_ATOMS: atom_id res chain seq x y z
N LYS A 1 -9.57 6.59 3.31
CA LYS A 1 -8.75 7.58 4.05
C LYS A 1 -8.90 7.45 5.57
N GLU A 2 -10.01 6.90 6.08
CA GLU A 2 -10.26 6.73 7.52
C GLU A 2 -9.60 5.49 8.17
N PHE A 3 -9.13 4.51 7.39
CA PHE A 3 -8.59 3.27 7.97
C PHE A 3 -7.24 3.48 8.71
N LEU A 4 -6.34 4.29 8.14
CA LEU A 4 -4.96 4.42 8.62
C LEU A 4 -4.78 5.25 9.91
N PRO A 5 -5.49 6.38 10.14
CA PRO A 5 -5.28 7.19 11.34
C PRO A 5 -5.69 6.46 12.62
N HIS A 6 -6.73 5.63 12.56
CA HIS A 6 -7.26 4.94 13.74
C HIS A 6 -6.47 3.68 14.12
N GLU A 7 -5.86 2.99 13.15
CA GLU A 7 -5.09 1.77 13.43
C GLU A 7 -3.59 1.99 13.61
N ALA A 8 -2.97 2.96 12.90
CA ALA A 8 -1.51 3.07 12.83
C ALA A 8 -0.89 4.17 13.72
N ALA A 9 -1.70 4.98 14.41
CA ALA A 9 -1.27 6.07 15.31
C ALA A 9 -0.12 6.95 14.74
N CYS A 10 -0.06 7.12 13.42
CA CYS A 10 1.11 7.69 12.74
C CYS A 10 0.75 9.01 12.05
N MET A 11 1.38 10.11 12.48
CA MET A 11 1.15 11.43 11.89
C MET A 11 1.87 11.65 10.56
N ARG A 12 2.89 10.84 10.23
CA ARG A 12 3.63 10.96 8.97
C ARG A 12 3.17 9.89 7.98
N PHE A 13 2.53 10.34 6.91
CA PHE A 13 1.98 9.47 5.87
C PHE A 13 2.59 9.82 4.51
N LEU A 14 3.27 8.85 3.90
CA LEU A 14 3.87 8.96 2.57
C LEU A 14 2.94 8.34 1.54
N ASN A 15 2.53 9.15 0.56
CA ASN A 15 1.67 8.71 -0.54
C ASN A 15 2.08 9.45 -1.83
N ALA A 16 2.41 8.69 -2.88
CA ALA A 16 2.89 9.27 -4.13
C ALA A 16 1.83 10.14 -4.82
N ASP A 17 0.56 9.75 -4.78
CA ASP A 17 -0.54 10.46 -5.43
C ASP A 17 -0.86 11.78 -4.70
N GLU A 18 -0.77 11.80 -3.37
CA GLU A 18 -0.95 13.03 -2.59
C GLU A 18 0.22 14.01 -2.80
N ILE A 19 1.46 13.51 -2.89
CA ILE A 19 2.63 14.34 -3.25
C ILE A 19 2.46 14.89 -4.67
N ALA A 20 2.08 14.05 -5.64
CA ALA A 20 1.85 14.47 -7.01
C ALA A 20 0.77 15.56 -7.13
N ARG A 21 -0.33 15.41 -6.38
CA ARG A 21 -1.40 16.42 -6.32
C ARG A 21 -0.93 17.73 -5.68
N GLY A 22 -0.05 17.67 -4.68
CA GLY A 22 0.55 18.87 -4.09
C GLY A 22 1.48 19.62 -5.06
N LEU A 23 2.21 18.92 -5.92
CA LEU A 23 3.11 19.51 -6.92
C LEU A 23 2.37 20.10 -8.12
N SER A 24 1.35 19.38 -8.61
CA SER A 24 0.55 19.80 -9.75
C SER A 24 -0.92 19.50 -9.45
N PRO A 25 -1.65 20.44 -8.82
CA PRO A 25 -3.05 20.23 -8.44
C PRO A 25 -3.98 19.99 -9.62
N LEU A 26 -3.67 20.58 -10.78
CA LEU A 26 -4.50 20.51 -11.99
C LEU A 26 -4.15 19.29 -12.88
N ASP A 27 -2.91 18.81 -12.83
CA ASP A 27 -2.50 17.58 -13.50
C ASP A 27 -1.45 16.83 -12.67
N PRO A 28 -1.88 16.01 -11.70
CA PRO A 28 -0.96 15.23 -10.87
C PRO A 28 -0.12 14.24 -11.68
N THR A 29 -0.58 13.81 -12.86
CA THR A 29 0.11 12.79 -13.65
C THR A 29 1.42 13.31 -14.24
N ALA A 30 1.47 14.60 -14.59
CA ALA A 30 2.69 15.28 -15.02
C ALA A 30 3.82 15.25 -13.96
N SER A 31 3.46 15.19 -12.68
CA SER A 31 4.42 15.19 -11.57
C SER A 31 4.69 13.79 -10.98
N ALA A 32 4.17 12.71 -11.55
CA ALA A 32 4.27 11.37 -10.98
C ALA A 32 5.72 10.90 -10.74
N VAL A 33 6.62 11.15 -11.69
CA VAL A 33 8.04 10.78 -11.56
C VAL A 33 8.73 11.60 -10.46
N GLN A 34 8.48 12.91 -10.42
CA GLN A 34 9.03 13.79 -9.38
C GLN A 34 8.50 13.44 -7.99
N ALA A 35 7.20 13.16 -7.88
CA ALA A 35 6.56 12.72 -6.64
C ALA A 35 7.16 11.40 -6.14
N GLY A 36 7.41 10.44 -7.03
CA GLY A 36 8.11 9.21 -6.70
C GLY A 36 9.52 9.47 -6.13
N ARG A 37 10.31 10.34 -6.76
CA ARG A 37 11.65 10.70 -6.26
C ARG A 37 11.60 11.37 -4.88
N LEU A 38 10.67 12.30 -4.68
CA LEU A 38 10.47 12.98 -3.40
C LEU A 38 10.04 12.02 -2.30
N LEU A 39 9.12 11.10 -2.60
CA LEU A 39 8.71 10.07 -1.66
C LEU A 39 9.89 9.20 -1.22
N LEU A 40 10.71 8.73 -2.17
CA LEU A 40 11.88 7.91 -1.85
C LEU A 40 12.92 8.69 -1.02
N ALA A 41 13.11 9.98 -1.30
CA ALA A 41 14.01 10.83 -0.53
C ALA A 41 13.48 11.03 0.90
N GLU A 42 12.19 11.31 1.07
CA GLU A 42 11.58 11.48 2.39
C GLU A 42 11.58 10.16 3.19
N PHE A 43 11.30 9.02 2.55
CA PHE A 43 11.45 7.70 3.16
C PHE A 43 12.85 7.53 3.78
N LYS A 44 13.90 7.75 2.99
CA LYS A 44 15.29 7.60 3.45
C LYS A 44 15.63 8.56 4.59
N LYS A 45 15.16 9.80 4.49
CA LYS A 45 15.34 10.83 5.53
C LYS A 45 14.65 10.46 6.84
N LEU A 46 13.43 9.90 6.79
CA LEU A 46 12.71 9.45 7.96
C LEU A 46 13.41 8.27 8.63
N VAL A 47 13.85 7.29 7.84
CA VAL A 47 14.64 6.14 8.30
C VAL A 47 15.94 6.60 8.98
N ALA A 48 16.70 7.49 8.34
CA ALA A 48 17.93 8.03 8.93
C ALA A 48 17.71 8.80 10.24
N ARG A 49 16.52 9.41 10.40
CA ARG A 49 16.11 10.12 11.62
C ARG A 49 15.42 9.22 12.65
N ARG A 50 15.27 7.92 12.37
CA ARG A 50 14.56 6.95 13.21
C ARG A 50 13.14 7.39 13.59
N GLN A 51 12.44 8.03 12.65
CA GLN A 51 11.06 8.48 12.85
C GLN A 51 10.07 7.44 12.33
N SER A 52 9.00 7.17 13.07
CA SER A 52 7.90 6.33 12.59
C SER A 52 7.09 7.04 11.49
N PHE A 53 6.71 6.29 10.45
CA PHE A 53 5.89 6.77 9.34
C PHE A 53 5.08 5.63 8.72
N ALA A 54 4.00 5.97 8.04
CA ALA A 54 3.22 5.06 7.20
C ALA A 54 3.51 5.33 5.72
N LEU A 55 3.51 4.27 4.91
CA LEU A 55 3.69 4.34 3.46
C LEU A 55 2.51 3.65 2.78
N GLU A 56 1.78 4.36 1.92
CA GLU A 56 0.79 3.74 1.04
C GLU A 56 1.42 3.35 -0.29
N SER A 57 1.17 2.11 -0.70
CA SER A 57 1.63 1.57 -1.97
C SER A 57 0.72 0.43 -2.39
N THR A 58 0.54 0.26 -3.70
CA THR A 58 -0.11 -0.94 -4.26
C THR A 58 0.78 -2.19 -4.16
N ILE A 59 2.05 -2.03 -3.72
CA ILE A 59 3.07 -3.08 -3.62
C ILE A 59 3.26 -3.91 -4.92
N SER A 60 2.81 -3.40 -6.06
CA SER A 60 2.85 -4.09 -7.36
C SER A 60 4.21 -4.01 -8.06
N GLY A 61 5.17 -3.30 -7.47
CA GLY A 61 6.55 -3.20 -7.92
C GLY A 61 7.53 -3.51 -6.79
N HIS A 62 8.80 -3.62 -7.13
CA HIS A 62 9.85 -4.08 -6.20
C HIS A 62 10.63 -2.96 -5.51
N THR A 63 10.38 -1.69 -5.87
CA THR A 63 11.11 -0.51 -5.35
C THR A 63 11.20 -0.49 -3.82
N TYR A 64 10.08 -0.76 -3.14
CA TYR A 64 10.04 -0.67 -1.68
C TYR A 64 10.60 -1.90 -0.97
N ILE A 65 10.74 -3.04 -1.64
CA ILE A 65 11.29 -4.27 -1.03
C ILE A 65 12.70 -4.00 -0.50
N ARG A 66 13.55 -3.39 -1.32
CA ARG A 66 14.92 -3.03 -0.94
C ARG A 66 14.93 -2.01 0.21
N LEU A 67 14.10 -0.97 0.12
CA LEU A 67 14.03 0.07 1.14
C LEU A 67 13.54 -0.45 2.49
N ILE A 68 12.58 -1.37 2.50
CA ILE A 68 12.09 -2.01 3.72
C ILE A 68 13.19 -2.88 4.35
N ARG A 69 13.97 -3.63 3.55
CA ARG A 69 15.14 -4.38 4.06
C ARG A 69 16.16 -3.45 4.71
N GLU A 70 16.55 -2.38 4.02
CA GLU A 70 17.48 -1.36 4.54
C GLU A 70 16.97 -0.70 5.84
N ALA A 71 15.65 -0.47 5.95
CA ALA A 71 15.05 0.06 7.17
C ALA A 71 15.09 -0.95 8.33
N LYS A 72 14.81 -2.24 8.06
CA LYS A 72 14.92 -3.32 9.07
C LYS A 72 16.34 -3.46 9.60
N GLU A 73 17.35 -3.37 8.73
CA GLU A 73 18.77 -3.36 9.12
C GLU A 73 19.11 -2.19 10.07
N GLN A 74 18.34 -1.10 10.00
CA GLN A 74 18.46 0.06 10.89
C GLN A 74 17.57 -0.03 12.14
N GLY A 75 16.94 -1.19 12.38
CA GLY A 75 16.14 -1.48 13.57
C GLY A 75 14.66 -1.10 13.47
N TYR A 76 14.13 -0.83 12.27
CA TYR A 76 12.70 -0.62 12.10
C TYR A 76 11.91 -1.92 12.27
N GLN A 77 10.79 -1.80 12.98
CA GLN A 77 9.70 -2.78 12.91
C GLN A 77 8.76 -2.43 11.76
N ILE A 78 8.36 -3.45 11.01
CA ILE A 78 7.51 -3.32 9.84
C ILE A 78 6.14 -3.91 10.16
N GLU A 79 5.15 -3.04 10.22
CA GLU A 79 3.74 -3.40 10.34
C GLU A 79 3.03 -3.21 9.00
N LEU A 80 2.42 -4.27 8.50
CA LEU A 80 1.77 -4.32 7.19
C LEU A 80 0.26 -4.52 7.32
N HIS A 81 -0.50 -3.59 6.77
CA HIS A 81 -1.95 -3.73 6.57
C HIS A 81 -2.22 -3.85 5.07
N TYR A 82 -2.76 -4.98 4.64
CA TYR A 82 -3.13 -5.21 3.24
C TYR A 82 -4.64 -5.27 3.09
N LEU A 83 -5.22 -4.40 2.26
CA LEU A 83 -6.64 -4.41 1.94
C LEU A 83 -6.89 -5.29 0.71
N TRP A 84 -7.42 -6.48 0.94
CA TRP A 84 -7.75 -7.44 -0.10
C TRP A 84 -9.20 -7.26 -0.57
N ILE A 85 -9.42 -7.51 -1.87
CA ILE A 85 -10.73 -7.68 -2.47
C ILE A 85 -10.67 -8.87 -3.43
N SER A 86 -11.81 -9.49 -3.71
CA SER A 86 -11.87 -10.77 -4.42
C SER A 86 -11.57 -10.68 -5.92
N SER A 87 -11.71 -9.50 -6.54
CA SER A 87 -11.47 -9.38 -7.98
C SER A 87 -10.97 -8.00 -8.45
N PRO A 88 -10.20 -7.94 -9.55
CA PRO A 88 -9.84 -6.68 -10.18
C PRO A 88 -11.06 -5.95 -10.77
N LEU A 89 -12.15 -6.68 -11.09
CA LEU A 89 -13.40 -6.08 -11.58
C LEU A 89 -14.04 -5.19 -10.51
N GLU A 90 -13.99 -5.62 -9.26
CA GLU A 90 -14.47 -4.83 -8.13
C GLU A 90 -13.63 -3.57 -7.93
N SER A 91 -12.30 -3.66 -8.05
CA SER A 91 -11.42 -2.48 -8.06
C SER A 91 -11.80 -1.50 -9.18
N ILE A 92 -12.06 -2.00 -10.39
CA ILE A 92 -12.49 -1.17 -11.53
C ILE A 92 -13.82 -0.48 -11.22
N ALA A 93 -14.79 -1.21 -10.65
CA ALA A 93 -16.08 -0.65 -10.26
C ALA A 93 -15.93 0.47 -9.21
N ARG A 94 -15.09 0.25 -8.18
CA ARG A 94 -14.78 1.26 -7.15
C ARG A 94 -14.11 2.50 -7.74
N VAL A 95 -13.19 2.33 -8.69
CA VAL A 95 -12.57 3.46 -9.40
C VAL A 95 -13.60 4.22 -10.22
N LYS A 96 -14.50 3.54 -10.95
CA LYS A 96 -15.58 4.21 -11.69
C LYS A 96 -16.48 5.03 -10.76
N GLN A 97 -16.88 4.46 -9.62
CA GLN A 97 -17.69 5.17 -8.62
C GLN A 97 -16.94 6.36 -8.00
N ARG A 98 -15.63 6.23 -7.77
CA ARG A 98 -14.81 7.34 -7.26
C ARG A 98 -14.72 8.46 -8.29
N VAL A 99 -14.53 8.14 -9.57
CA VAL A 99 -14.45 9.12 -10.65
C VAL A 99 -15.77 9.85 -10.83
N SER A 100 -16.92 9.16 -10.71
CA SER A 100 -18.23 9.85 -10.76
C SER A 100 -18.46 10.82 -9.60
N LYS A 101 -17.70 10.69 -8.51
CA LYS A 101 -17.67 11.62 -7.37
C LYS A 101 -16.50 12.63 -7.44
N GLY A 102 -15.84 12.77 -8.60
CA GLY A 102 -14.75 13.72 -8.82
C GLY A 102 -13.37 13.25 -8.34
N GLY A 103 -13.19 11.97 -8.01
CA GLY A 103 -11.88 11.44 -7.62
C GLY A 103 -11.00 10.96 -8.78
N HIS A 104 -9.78 10.54 -8.47
CA HIS A 104 -8.76 10.19 -9.48
C HIS A 104 -9.13 8.95 -10.32
N HIS A 105 -8.91 9.03 -11.63
CA HIS A 105 -9.06 7.91 -12.56
C HIS A 105 -7.81 7.04 -12.62
N VAL A 106 -7.98 5.73 -12.72
CA VAL A 106 -6.89 4.78 -12.98
C VAL A 106 -7.33 3.85 -14.12
N PRO A 107 -6.52 3.67 -15.18
CA PRO A 107 -6.86 2.79 -16.28
C PRO A 107 -7.10 1.34 -15.84
N ALA A 108 -8.14 0.70 -16.40
CA ALA A 108 -8.47 -0.70 -16.06
C ALA A 108 -7.32 -1.68 -16.34
N VAL A 109 -6.53 -1.43 -17.39
CA VAL A 109 -5.33 -2.23 -17.71
C VAL A 109 -4.28 -2.17 -16.60
N ASP A 110 -4.08 -0.99 -16.01
CA ASP A 110 -3.15 -0.82 -14.90
C ASP A 110 -3.67 -1.51 -13.64
N ILE A 111 -4.98 -1.41 -13.36
CA ILE A 111 -5.62 -2.08 -12.23
C ILE A 111 -5.41 -3.60 -12.34
N ARG A 112 -5.74 -4.21 -13.49
CA ARG A 112 -5.58 -5.65 -13.70
C ARG A 112 -4.13 -6.10 -13.54
N ARG A 113 -3.20 -5.37 -14.17
CA ARG A 113 -1.76 -5.67 -14.08
C ARG A 113 -1.25 -5.56 -12.65
N ARG A 114 -1.65 -4.51 -11.91
CA ARG A 114 -1.19 -4.28 -10.54
C ARG A 114 -1.79 -5.27 -9.56
N PHE A 115 -3.04 -5.69 -9.75
CA PHE A 115 -3.75 -6.62 -8.87
C PHE A 115 -3.04 -7.97 -8.73
N GLY A 116 -2.71 -8.64 -9.84
CA GLY A 116 -1.97 -9.91 -9.78
C GLY A 116 -0.57 -9.75 -9.18
N ARG A 117 0.13 -8.67 -9.57
CA ARG A 117 1.47 -8.39 -9.03
C ARG A 117 1.45 -8.09 -7.53
N SER A 118 0.44 -7.36 -7.04
CA SER A 118 0.35 -7.02 -5.62
C SER A 118 0.12 -8.27 -4.76
N LEU A 119 -0.73 -9.19 -5.21
CA LEU A 119 -0.96 -10.47 -4.52
C LEU A 119 0.31 -11.34 -4.49
N ASN A 120 0.98 -11.50 -5.62
CA ASN A 120 2.22 -12.29 -5.68
C ASN A 120 3.29 -11.66 -4.79
N ASN A 121 3.53 -10.35 -4.94
CA ASN A 121 4.52 -9.66 -4.12
C ASN A 121 4.17 -9.68 -2.64
N LEU A 122 2.88 -9.59 -2.27
CA LEU A 122 2.43 -9.68 -0.89
C LEU A 122 2.97 -10.96 -0.26
N VAL A 123 2.68 -12.11 -0.86
CA VAL A 123 3.06 -13.43 -0.33
C VAL A 123 4.57 -13.65 -0.43
N ASP A 124 5.18 -13.36 -1.56
CA ASP A 124 6.56 -13.73 -1.85
C ASP A 124 7.58 -12.79 -1.17
N HIS A 125 7.18 -11.56 -0.85
CA HIS A 125 8.12 -10.52 -0.43
C HIS A 125 7.68 -9.74 0.79
N TYR A 126 6.45 -9.22 0.84
CA TYR A 126 6.07 -8.29 1.91
C TYR A 126 5.67 -9.00 3.21
N LEU A 127 4.93 -10.11 3.16
CA LEU A 127 4.62 -10.90 4.36
C LEU A 127 5.89 -11.44 5.06
N PRO A 128 6.90 -11.98 4.34
CA PRO A 128 8.17 -12.37 4.96
C PRO A 128 9.00 -11.21 5.53
N LEU A 129 8.82 -10.00 5.01
CA LEU A 129 9.53 -8.81 5.49
C LEU A 129 8.84 -8.14 6.69
N ALA A 130 7.53 -8.34 6.86
CA ALA A 130 6.75 -7.74 7.93
C ALA A 130 6.98 -8.46 9.26
N ASP A 131 7.20 -7.70 10.33
CA ASP A 131 7.24 -8.23 11.70
C ASP A 131 5.81 -8.51 12.19
N ARG A 132 4.87 -7.67 11.77
CA ARG A 132 3.44 -7.83 12.03
C ARG A 132 2.69 -7.60 10.73
N TRP A 133 1.74 -8.46 10.41
CA TRP A 133 0.88 -8.25 9.25
C TRP A 133 -0.57 -8.64 9.55
N VAL A 134 -1.48 -7.93 8.90
CA VAL A 134 -2.91 -8.21 8.86
C VAL A 134 -3.40 -8.01 7.42
N ILE A 135 -4.14 -9.00 6.94
CA ILE A 135 -4.88 -8.92 5.69
C ILE A 135 -6.33 -8.70 6.03
N TRP A 136 -6.92 -7.69 5.41
CA TRP A 136 -8.30 -7.26 5.62
C TRP A 136 -9.13 -7.60 4.41
N ASP A 137 -10.27 -8.26 4.62
CA ASP A 137 -11.32 -8.33 3.63
C ASP A 137 -12.00 -6.97 3.55
N ASN A 138 -11.79 -6.29 2.41
CA ASN A 138 -12.31 -4.97 2.12
C ASN A 138 -13.52 -5.03 1.18
N GLN A 139 -14.20 -6.18 1.03
CA GLN A 139 -15.41 -6.30 0.21
C GLN A 139 -16.59 -5.54 0.81
N ILE A 140 -16.67 -5.48 2.14
CA ILE A 140 -17.68 -4.73 2.90
C ILE A 140 -17.02 -3.66 3.79
N SER A 141 -17.78 -2.63 4.15
CA SER A 141 -17.34 -1.55 5.05
C SER A 141 -18.05 -1.68 6.41
N PRO A 142 -17.31 -1.64 7.54
CA PRO A 142 -15.85 -1.54 7.63
C PRO A 142 -15.15 -2.85 7.23
N PRO A 143 -13.88 -2.80 6.79
CA PRO A 143 -13.09 -3.99 6.49
C PRO A 143 -12.99 -4.92 7.71
N LYS A 144 -12.92 -6.23 7.46
CA LYS A 144 -12.81 -7.26 8.52
C LYS A 144 -11.48 -8.00 8.41
N PRO A 145 -10.85 -8.41 9.51
CA PRO A 145 -9.62 -9.17 9.45
C PRO A 145 -9.89 -10.54 8.81
N LEU A 146 -9.13 -10.86 7.77
CA LEU A 146 -9.21 -12.12 7.03
C LEU A 146 -8.13 -13.10 7.49
N ALA A 147 -6.90 -12.61 7.66
CA ALA A 147 -5.77 -13.37 8.18
C ALA A 147 -4.76 -12.44 8.86
N ASN A 148 -3.99 -12.94 9.82
CA ASN A 148 -2.93 -12.17 10.48
C ASN A 148 -1.77 -13.05 10.95
N HIS A 149 -0.62 -12.41 11.24
CA HIS A 149 0.61 -13.07 11.68
C HIS A 149 0.49 -13.87 12.99
N GLN A 150 -0.52 -13.62 13.83
CA GLN A 150 -0.70 -14.33 15.10
C GLN A 150 -1.44 -15.67 14.90
N SER A 151 -2.37 -15.73 13.97
CA SER A 151 -3.24 -16.90 13.76
C SER A 151 -2.96 -17.67 12.47
N HIS A 152 -2.16 -17.13 11.56
CA HIS A 152 -1.89 -17.72 10.26
C HIS A 152 -0.41 -17.68 9.91
N THR A 153 0.07 -18.79 9.34
CA THR A 153 1.33 -18.81 8.57
C THR A 153 1.14 -18.09 7.24
N ILE A 154 2.24 -17.70 6.59
CA ILE A 154 2.22 -17.11 5.25
C ILE A 154 1.58 -18.06 4.22
N LEU A 155 1.83 -19.36 4.33
CA LEU A 155 1.23 -20.37 3.45
C LEU A 155 -0.29 -20.46 3.62
N GLN A 156 -0.79 -20.42 4.86
CA GLN A 156 -2.23 -20.37 5.12
C GLN A 156 -2.84 -19.07 4.60
N ALA A 157 -2.20 -17.91 4.84
CA ALA A 157 -2.66 -16.64 4.30
C ALA A 157 -2.76 -16.68 2.76
N ALA A 158 -1.75 -17.23 2.07
CA ALA A 158 -1.75 -17.37 0.62
C ALA A 158 -2.89 -18.26 0.09
N GLN A 159 -3.36 -19.25 0.86
CA GLN A 159 -4.50 -20.07 0.49
C GLN A 159 -5.83 -19.31 0.58
N VAL A 160 -5.96 -18.38 1.53
CA VAL A 160 -7.17 -17.57 1.72
C VAL A 160 -7.33 -16.49 0.64
N LEU A 161 -6.23 -16.11 -0.03
CA LEU A 161 -6.25 -15.09 -1.10
C LEU A 161 -6.52 -15.64 -2.51
N LYS A 162 -6.66 -16.96 -2.65
CA LYS A 162 -6.97 -17.63 -3.93
C LYS A 162 -8.46 -17.65 -4.18
#